data_AF-A0A926Q0M2-F1
#
_entry.id   AF-A0A926Q0M2-F1
#
_cell.length_a   1.000
_cell.length_b   1.000
_cell.length_c   1.000
_cell.angle_alpha   90.00
_cell.angle_beta   90.00
_cell.angle_gamma   90.00
#
_symmetry.space_group_name_H-M   'P 1'
#
loop_
_entity.id
_entity.type
_entity.pdbx_description
1 polymer ?
#
loop_
_entity_poly.entity_id
_entity_poly.type
_entity_poly.pdbx_seq_one_letter_code
_entity_poly.pdbx_strand_id
1 'polypeptide(L)' 'MTTKALLDGGPDDLAGKIVPITPPGQELKIPHHGGYEHYKVTTRHEQTEEGEVTVYQWWERTSIAE' A
#
# COMPACT_ATOMS: atom_id res chain seq x y z
N MET A 1 -17.33 0.28 -5.56
CA MET A 1 -16.52 -0.95 -5.49
C MET A 1 -15.26 -0.59 -4.72
N THR A 2 -14.98 -1.24 -3.60
CA THR A 2 -13.76 -0.99 -2.84
C THR A 2 -12.63 -1.78 -3.51
N THR A 3 -11.65 -1.08 -4.08
CA THR A 3 -10.46 -1.71 -4.66
C THR A 3 -9.55 -2.16 -3.52
N LYS A 4 -8.76 -3.22 -3.71
CA LYS A 4 -7.79 -3.70 -2.72
C LYS A 4 -6.39 -3.63 -3.30
N ALA A 5 -5.43 -3.36 -2.43
CA ALA A 5 -4.01 -3.32 -2.74
C ALA A 5 -3.26 -4.30 -1.85
N LEU A 6 -2.31 -5.03 -2.42
CA LEU A 6 -1.31 -5.76 -1.65
C LEU A 6 -0.08 -4.86 -1.45
N LEU A 7 0.38 -4.74 -0.22
CA LEU A 7 1.56 -3.93 0.10
C LEU A 7 2.83 -4.78 -0.01
N ASP A 8 3.77 -4.36 -0.85
CA ASP A 8 5.07 -5.02 -1.02
C ASP A 8 6.18 -4.16 -0.41
N GLY A 9 6.86 -4.69 0.60
CA GLY A 9 7.88 -3.98 1.38
C GLY A 9 7.32 -2.99 2.41
N GLY A 10 8.19 -2.11 2.91
CA GLY A 10 7.86 -1.18 3.99
C GLY A 10 8.04 -1.79 5.37
N PRO A 11 7.38 -1.24 6.41
CA PRO A 11 7.48 -1.77 7.77
C PRO A 11 6.85 -3.17 7.86
N ASP A 12 7.40 -4.03 8.72
CA ASP A 12 6.97 -5.43 8.87
C ASP A 12 5.49 -5.62 9.21
N ASP A 13 4.84 -4.65 9.85
CA ASP A 13 3.40 -4.71 10.09
C ASP A 13 2.58 -4.47 8.80
N LEU A 14 3.11 -3.79 7.80
CA LEU A 14 2.40 -3.48 6.56
C LEU A 14 2.79 -4.39 5.39
N ALA A 15 4.03 -4.86 5.33
CA ALA A 15 4.51 -5.73 4.26
C ALA A 15 3.66 -7.01 4.16
N GLY A 16 3.14 -7.29 2.96
CA GLY A 16 2.27 -8.44 2.67
C GLY A 16 0.80 -8.25 3.09
N LYS A 17 0.40 -7.08 3.62
CA LYS A 17 -1.02 -6.84 3.94
C LYS A 17 -1.82 -6.44 2.71
N ILE A 18 -3.04 -6.98 2.65
CA ILE A 18 -4.07 -6.53 1.70
C ILE A 18 -4.90 -5.45 2.39
N VAL A 19 -4.92 -4.24 1.83
CA VAL A 19 -5.66 -3.10 2.37
C VAL A 19 -6.69 -2.59 1.37
N PRO A 20 -7.88 -2.16 1.83
CA PRO A 20 -8.84 -1.48 0.97
C PRO A 20 -8.31 -0.08 0.57
N ILE A 21 -8.36 0.25 -0.72
CA ILE A 21 -7.97 1.54 -1.27
C ILE A 21 -9.17 2.23 -1.93
N THR A 22 -9.24 3.55 -1.78
CA THR A 22 -10.34 4.36 -2.34
C THR A 22 -9.81 5.74 -2.74
N PRO A 23 -9.82 6.15 -4.02
CA PRO A 23 -9.76 5.37 -5.29
C PRO A 23 -8.34 4.83 -5.60
N PRO A 24 -8.17 3.89 -6.55
CA PRO A 24 -6.84 3.43 -6.99
C PRO A 24 -6.07 4.58 -7.65
N GLY A 25 -5.20 5.23 -6.88
CA GLY A 25 -4.26 6.23 -7.36
C GLY A 25 -2.90 5.63 -7.73
N GLN A 26 -2.05 6.43 -8.37
CA GLN A 26 -0.65 6.05 -8.61
C GLN A 26 0.16 5.92 -7.32
N GLU A 27 -0.27 6.60 -6.26
CA GLU A 27 0.39 6.61 -4.96
C GLU A 27 -0.63 6.29 -3.86
N LEU A 28 -0.21 5.47 -2.90
CA LEU A 28 -0.94 5.15 -1.68
C LEU A 28 -0.11 5.62 -0.49
N LYS A 29 -0.70 6.46 0.36
CA LYS A 29 -0.08 6.94 1.60
C LYS A 29 -0.79 6.31 2.79
N ILE A 30 -0.03 5.62 3.64
CA ILE A 30 -0.55 4.97 4.84
C ILE A 30 0.02 5.69 6.05
N PRO A 31 -0.80 6.29 6.93
CA PRO A 31 -0.32 6.87 8.17
C PRO A 31 0.26 5.78 9.08
N HIS A 32 1.49 5.95 9.53
CA HIS A 32 2.22 4.96 10.32
C HIS A 32 3.26 5.62 11.22
N HIS A 33 3.20 5.36 12.53
CA HIS A 33 4.16 5.85 13.55
C HIS A 33 4.55 7.35 13.39
N GLY A 34 3.58 8.27 13.42
CA GLY A 34 3.87 9.71 13.33
C GLY A 34 4.40 10.16 11.95
N GLY A 35 4.09 9.40 10.91
CA GLY A 35 4.51 9.69 9.54
C GLY A 35 3.56 9.06 8.53
N TYR A 36 4.00 9.01 7.28
CA TYR A 36 3.34 8.31 6.19
C TYR A 36 4.33 7.36 5.52
N GLU A 37 3.90 6.13 5.31
CA GLU A 37 4.53 5.20 4.39
C GLU A 37 3.95 5.44 3.01
N HIS A 38 4.81 5.64 2.01
CA HIS A 38 4.40 5.87 0.64
C HIS A 38 4.64 4.61 -0.17
N TYR A 39 3.61 4.21 -0.90
CA TYR A 39 3.65 3.10 -1.83
C TYR A 39 3.27 3.58 -3.21
N LYS A 40 3.93 3.04 -4.24
CA LYS A 40 3.60 3.30 -5.64
C LYS A 40 2.93 2.09 -6.24
N VAL A 41 1.88 2.36 -7.03
CA VAL A 41 1.24 1.31 -7.81
C VAL A 41 2.27 0.69 -8.76
N THR A 42 2.23 -0.63 -8.88
CA THR A 42 3.04 -1.35 -9.86
C THR A 42 2.14 -1.96 -10.92
N THR A 43 2.74 -2.49 -11.99
CA THR A 43 2.02 -3.28 -12.99
C THR A 43 1.77 -4.73 -12.53
N ARG A 44 2.26 -5.11 -11.34
CA ARG A 44 2.10 -6.45 -10.80
C ARG A 44 0.74 -6.58 -10.13
N HIS A 45 0.14 -7.75 -10.32
CA HIS A 45 -1.10 -8.14 -9.69
C HIS A 45 -0.92 -9.52 -9.09
N GLU A 46 -1.55 -9.76 -7.95
CA GLU A 46 -1.53 -11.06 -7.28
C GLU A 46 -2.95 -11.60 -7.12
N GLN A 47 -3.09 -12.91 -7.30
CA GLN A 47 -4.35 -13.60 -7.03
C GLN A 47 -4.42 -13.91 -5.54
N THR A 48 -5.48 -13.42 -4.91
CA THR A 48 -5.78 -13.63 -3.49
C THR A 48 -7.16 -14.25 -3.36
N GLU A 49 -7.53 -14.70 -2.16
CA GLU A 49 -8.88 -15.23 -1.88
C GLU A 49 -9.99 -14.21 -2.20
N GLU A 50 -9.65 -12.92 -2.21
CA GLU A 50 -10.57 -11.82 -2.47
C GLU A 50 -10.60 -11.38 -3.95
N GLY A 51 -9.80 -12.03 -4.81
CA GLY A 51 -9.66 -11.76 -6.23
C GLY A 51 -8.26 -11.26 -6.62
N GLU A 52 -8.15 -10.74 -7.84
CA GLU A 52 -6.93 -10.08 -8.32
C GLU A 52 -6.77 -8.72 -7.63
N VAL A 53 -5.63 -8.51 -6.96
CA VAL A 53 -5.28 -7.25 -6.29
C VAL A 53 -4.00 -6.68 -6.90
N THR A 54 -3.95 -5.35 -7.02
CA THR A 54 -2.75 -4.66 -7.52
C THR A 54 -1.70 -4.56 -6.41
N VAL A 55 -0.45 -4.84 -6.76
CA VAL A 55 0.67 -4.73 -5.83
C VAL A 55 1.16 -3.28 -5.77
N TYR A 56 1.22 -2.74 -4.57
CA TYR A 56 1.75 -1.42 -4.26
C TYR A 56 3.08 -1.58 -3.55
N GLN A 57 4.15 -1.14 -4.19
CA GLN A 57 5.51 -1.30 -3.67
C GLN A 57 5.90 -0.08 -2.84
N TRP A 58 6.39 -0.32 -1.63
CA TRP A 58 6.91 0.71 -0.75
C TRP A 58 8.11 1.41 -1.40
N TRP A 59 8.18 2.74 -1.28
CA TRP A 59 9.27 3.51 -1.86
C TRP A 59 9.94 4.50 -0.91
N GLU A 60 9.18 5.10 0.02
CA GLU A 60 9.74 6.01 1.02
C GLU A 60 8.82 6.16 2.22
N ARG A 61 9.35 6.74 3.30
CA ARG A 61 8.61 7.17 4.47
C ARG A 61 8.83 8.66 4.69
N THR A 62 7.73 9.40 4.86
CA THR A 62 7.77 10.78 5.35
C THR A 62 7.52 10.80 6.85
N SER A 63 8.43 11.38 7.62
CA SER A 63 8.19 11.65 9.05
C SER A 63 7.55 13.03 9.18
N ILE A 64 6.51 13.17 9.99
CA ILE A 64 5.99 14.49 10.36
C ILE A 64 6.83 14.93 11.55
N ALA A 65 7.80 15.82 11.33
CA ALA A 65 8.52 16.46 12.42
C ALA A 65 7.58 17.48 13.08
N GLU A 66 7.30 17.29 14.37
CA GLU A 66 6.57 18.24 15.23
C GLU A 66 7.47 19.40 15.66
#